data_AF-A0A4R4LSB4-F1
#
_entry.id   AF-A0A4R4LSB4-F1
#
_cell.length_a   1.000
_cell.length_b   1.000
_cell.length_c   1.000
_cell.angle_alpha   90.00
_cell.angle_beta   90.00
_cell.angle_gamma   90.00
#
_symmetry.space_group_name_H-M   'P 1'
#
loop_
_entity.id
_entity.type
_entity.pdbx_description
1 polymer ?
#
loop_
_entity_poly.entity_id
_entity_poly.type
_entity_poly.pdbx_seq_one_letter_code
_entity_poly.pdbx_strand_id
1 'polypeptide(L)'
;MTTKILLDESRLPSRWYNVVPDLPAPPPPPLHPGTREPVGPDDLAPLFPMDLIAQEVSGERFIDIPEEVRDVYRLWRPTPLIRA
;
A
#
# COMPACT_ATOMS: atom_id res chain seq x y z
N MET A 1 21.83 -21.09 18.42
CA MET A 1 21.32 -19.85 19.03
C MET A 1 20.46 -19.16 17.98
N THR A 2 19.15 -19.04 18.20
CA THR A 2 18.25 -18.34 17.27
C THR A 2 18.34 -16.85 17.54
N THR A 3 18.80 -16.06 16.56
CA THR A 3 18.84 -14.60 16.67
C THR A 3 17.46 -14.02 16.33
N LYS A 4 16.83 -13.38 17.30
CA LYS A 4 15.55 -12.66 17.15
C LYS A 4 15.79 -11.16 17.23
N ILE A 5 15.33 -10.42 16.23
CA ILE A 5 15.42 -8.97 16.15
C ILE A 5 14.02 -8.39 16.30
N LEU A 6 13.84 -7.50 17.28
CA LEU A 6 12.60 -6.77 17.51
C LEU A 6 12.79 -5.31 17.13
N LEU A 7 11.81 -4.74 16.44
CA LEU A 7 11.73 -3.32 16.19
C LEU A 7 10.78 -2.70 17.22
N ASP A 8 11.20 -1.60 17.84
CA ASP A 8 10.38 -0.86 18.79
C ASP A 8 9.13 -0.25 18.12
N GLU A 9 8.00 -0.21 18.82
CA GLU A 9 6.73 0.32 18.29
C GLU A 9 6.82 1.81 17.93
N SER A 10 7.65 2.60 18.63
CA SER A 10 7.89 4.01 18.28
C SER A 10 8.54 4.17 16.89
N ARG A 11 9.10 3.09 16.35
CA ARG A 11 9.72 3.02 15.03
C ARG A 11 8.82 2.38 13.98
N LEU A 12 7.55 2.10 14.30
CA LEU A 12 6.57 1.66 13.32
C LEU A 12 6.46 2.72 12.22
N PRO A 13 6.59 2.35 10.93
CA PRO A 13 6.48 3.30 9.83
C PRO A 13 5.17 4.09 9.88
N SER A 14 5.22 5.35 9.42
CA SER A 14 4.06 6.23 9.30
C SER A 14 3.59 6.41 7.86
N ARG A 15 4.29 5.82 6.89
CA ARG A 15 4.00 5.93 5.45
C ARG A 15 4.13 4.58 4.78
N TRP A 16 3.24 4.30 3.83
CA TRP A 16 3.45 3.26 2.84
C TRP A 16 4.39 3.78 1.74
N TYR A 17 5.20 2.88 1.19
CA TYR A 17 6.06 3.16 0.04
C TYR A 17 5.40 2.62 -1.22
N ASN A 18 5.23 3.48 -2.21
CA ASN A 18 4.75 3.12 -3.54
C ASN A 18 5.95 2.99 -4.47
N VAL A 19 6.10 1.80 -5.07
CA VAL A 19 7.23 1.51 -5.97
C VAL A 19 7.03 2.08 -7.37
N VAL A 20 5.79 2.37 -7.78
CA VAL A 20 5.45 2.77 -9.16
C VAL A 20 6.29 3.94 -9.70
N PRO A 21 6.54 5.03 -8.93
CA PRO A 21 7.34 6.15 -9.41
C PRO A 21 8.82 5.82 -9.66
N ASP A 22 9.31 4.71 -9.09
CA ASP A 22 10.70 4.27 -9.20
C ASP A 22 10.87 3.13 -10.23
N LEU A 23 9.80 2.71 -10.90
CA LEU A 23 9.87 1.74 -11.99
C LEU A 23 10.41 2.38 -13.28
N PRO A 24 11.09 1.62 -14.16
CA PRO A 24 11.57 2.13 -15.46
C PRO A 24 10.44 2.65 -16.36
N ALA A 25 9.24 2.08 -16.21
CA ALA A 25 7.99 2.51 -16.84
C ALA A 25 6.82 2.12 -15.91
N PRO A 26 5.71 2.87 -15.90
CA PRO A 26 4.55 2.53 -15.09
C PRO A 26 3.92 1.21 -15.57
N PRO A 27 3.28 0.44 -14.68
CA PRO A 27 2.46 -0.70 -15.09
C PRO A 27 1.36 -0.25 -16.06
N PRO A 28 0.98 -1.08 -17.05
CA PRO A 28 -0.15 -0.76 -17.91
C PRO A 28 -1.42 -0.65 -17.06
N PRO A 29 -2.35 0.26 -17.41
CA PRO A 29 -3.59 0.42 -16.67
C PRO A 29 -4.45 -0.86 -16.76
N PRO A 30 -5.27 -1.14 -15.74
CA PRO A 30 -6.27 -2.19 -15.84
C PRO A 30 -7.23 -1.89 -17.00
N LEU A 31 -7.69 -2.93 -17.70
CA LEU A 31 -8.64 -2.79 -18.80
C LEU A 31 -10.03 -3.21 -18.35
N HIS A 32 -11.05 -2.47 -18.76
CA HIS A 32 -12.44 -2.79 -18.48
C HIS A 32 -12.81 -4.09 -19.25
N PRO A 33 -13.40 -5.11 -18.61
CA PRO A 33 -13.58 -6.43 -19.21
C PRO A 33 -14.50 -6.45 -20.44
N GLY A 34 -15.47 -5.54 -20.50
CA GLY A 34 -16.37 -5.35 -21.65
C GLY A 34 -15.75 -4.59 -22.82
N THR A 35 -15.34 -3.33 -22.60
CA THR A 35 -14.83 -2.43 -23.65
C THR A 35 -13.39 -2.72 -24.07
N ARG A 36 -12.59 -3.34 -23.19
CA ARG A 36 -11.13 -3.49 -23.32
C ARG A 36 -10.34 -2.18 -23.34
N GLU A 37 -10.97 -1.08 -22.96
CA GLU A 37 -10.31 0.21 -22.78
C GLU A 37 -9.80 0.36 -21.34
N PRO A 38 -8.81 1.23 -21.08
CA PRO A 38 -8.34 1.53 -19.72
C PRO A 38 -9.49 1.95 -18.78
N VAL A 39 -9.51 1.39 -17.57
CA VAL A 39 -10.51 1.74 -16.55
C VAL A 39 -10.30 3.15 -16.02
N GLY A 40 -11.40 3.88 -15.81
CA GLY A 40 -11.41 5.14 -15.08
C GLY A 40 -11.83 4.96 -13.62
N PRO A 41 -11.76 6.03 -12.79
CA PRO A 41 -12.24 6.01 -11.40
C PRO A 41 -13.72 5.58 -11.28
N ASP A 42 -14.57 6.00 -12.22
CA ASP A 42 -16.00 5.67 -12.21
C ASP A 42 -16.27 4.18 -12.42
N ASP A 43 -15.39 3.47 -13.12
CA ASP A 43 -15.48 2.01 -13.29
C ASP A 43 -15.11 1.26 -12.00
N LEU A 44 -14.33 1.89 -11.12
CA LEU A 44 -13.86 1.31 -9.86
C LEU A 44 -14.74 1.69 -8.66
N ALA A 45 -15.42 2.83 -8.72
CA ALA A 45 -16.26 3.36 -7.63
C ALA A 45 -17.35 2.39 -7.11
N PRO A 46 -17.96 1.51 -7.93
CA PRO A 46 -18.90 0.50 -7.43
C PRO A 46 -18.23 -0.62 -6.61
N LEU A 47 -16.92 -0.80 -6.74
CA LEU A 47 -16.16 -1.91 -6.18
C LEU A 47 -15.34 -1.51 -4.96
N PHE A 48 -14.82 -0.27 -4.95
CA PHE A 48 -13.84 0.18 -3.98
C PHE A 48 -14.21 1.55 -3.38
N PRO A 49 -13.88 1.79 -2.09
CA PRO A 49 -13.89 3.14 -1.52
C PRO A 49 -12.97 4.10 -2.28
N MET A 50 -13.34 5.38 -2.32
CA MET A 50 -12.58 6.42 -3.03
C MET A 50 -11.11 6.51 -2.58
N ASP A 51 -10.82 6.29 -1.30
CA ASP A 51 -9.43 6.32 -0.79
C ASP A 51 -8.57 5.21 -1.39
N LEU A 52 -9.12 4.02 -1.64
CA LEU A 52 -8.39 2.94 -2.30
C LEU A 52 -8.17 3.25 -3.78
N ILE A 53 -9.16 3.84 -4.44
CA ILE A 53 -9.06 4.26 -5.85
C ILE A 53 -7.98 5.34 -5.99
N ALA A 54 -7.94 6.31 -5.07
CA ALA A 54 -6.92 7.35 -5.05
C ALA A 54 -5.50 6.79 -4.86
N GLN A 55 -5.34 5.76 -4.02
CA GLN A 55 -4.06 5.06 -3.85
C GLN A 55 -3.63 4.32 -5.11
N GLU A 56 -4.54 3.63 -5.79
CA GLU A 56 -4.27 2.85 -7.01
C GLU A 56 -3.73 3.74 -8.15
N VAL A 57 -4.27 4.95 -8.29
CA VAL A 57 -3.85 5.90 -9.34
C VAL A 57 -2.76 6.88 -8.88
N SER A 58 -2.25 6.73 -7.66
CA SER A 58 -1.28 7.67 -7.09
C SER A 58 0.11 7.51 -7.73
N GLY A 59 0.67 8.64 -8.16
CA GLY A 59 2.07 8.77 -8.58
C GLY A 59 3.02 9.19 -7.45
N GLU A 60 2.55 9.27 -6.20
CA GLU A 60 3.38 9.67 -5.07
C GLU A 60 4.22 8.50 -4.56
N ARG A 61 5.50 8.75 -4.24
CA ARG A 61 6.43 7.72 -3.72
C ARG A 61 6.05 7.26 -2.31
N PHE A 62 5.46 8.14 -1.50
CA PHE A 62 5.05 7.84 -0.14
C PHE A 62 3.63 8.31 0.10
N ILE A 63 2.83 7.46 0.75
CA ILE A 63 1.44 7.74 1.12
C ILE A 63 1.37 7.65 2.65
N ASP A 64 0.86 8.68 3.32
CA ASP A 64 0.69 8.65 4.78
C ASP A 64 -0.30 7.55 5.19
N ILE A 65 0.05 6.79 6.23
CA ILE A 65 -0.82 5.79 6.82
C ILE A 65 -1.81 6.54 7.72
N PRO A 66 -3.13 6.44 7.51
CA PRO A 66 -4.12 7.03 8.41
C PRO A 66 -3.90 6.55 9.85
N GLU A 67 -4.07 7.43 10.84
CA GLU A 67 -3.73 7.09 12.23
C GLU A 67 -4.58 5.91 12.74
N GLU A 68 -5.85 5.80 12.32
CA GLU A 68 -6.73 4.70 12.67
C GLU A 68 -6.22 3.36 12.12
N VAL A 69 -5.63 3.36 10.92
CA VAL A 69 -5.01 2.17 10.33
C VAL A 69 -3.72 1.81 11.10
N ARG A 70 -2.96 2.83 11.49
CA ARG A 70 -1.73 2.65 12.28
C ARG A 70 -2.01 2.13 13.68
N ASP A 71 -3.10 2.57 14.31
CA ASP A 71 -3.62 2.03 15.58
C ASP A 71 -3.93 0.54 15.47
N VAL A 72 -4.60 0.12 14.39
CA VAL A 72 -4.86 -1.31 14.13
C VAL A 72 -3.56 -2.08 13.93
N TYR A 73 -2.56 -1.51 13.25
CA TYR A 73 -1.26 -2.16 13.09
C TYR A 73 -0.55 -2.43 14.42
N ARG A 74 -0.65 -1.53 15.41
CA ARG A 74 -0.01 -1.69 16.74
C ARG A 74 -0.43 -2.96 17.47
N LEU A 75 -1.57 -3.57 17.11
CA LEU A 75 -2.02 -4.84 17.70
C LEU A 75 -1.07 -6.03 17.39
N TRP A 76 -0.33 -5.99 16.26
CA TRP A 76 0.50 -7.12 15.78
C TRP A 76 1.73 -6.70 14.96
N ARG A 77 2.05 -5.41 14.93
CA ARG A 77 3.24 -4.86 14.27
C ARG A 77 4.04 -4.04 15.29
N PRO A 78 5.38 -3.97 15.13
CA PRO A 78 6.19 -4.61 14.09
C PRO A 78 6.34 -6.13 14.27
N THR A 79 6.38 -6.89 13.17
CA THR A 79 6.68 -8.33 13.24
C THR A 79 8.16 -8.59 13.55
N PRO A 80 8.51 -9.61 14.35
CA PRO A 80 9.90 -9.97 14.61
C PRO A 80 10.60 -10.49 13.35
N LEU A 81 11.89 -10.18 13.20
CA LEU A 81 12.77 -10.83 12.22
C LEU A 81 13.56 -11.94 12.92
N ILE A 82 13.45 -13.18 12.42
CA ILE A 82 14.11 -14.36 12.98
C ILE A 82 15.17 -14.85 12.00
N ARG A 83 16.40 -15.06 12.49
CA ARG A 83 17.46 -15.75 11.75
C ARG A 83 17.31 -17.26 11.92
N ALA A 84 17.08 -17.98 10.82
CA ALA A 84 17.04 -19.44 10.77
C ALA A 84 18.41 -20.05 11.09
#